data_AF-A0A7S2N8P7-F1
#
_entry.id   AF-A0A7S2N8P7-F1
#
_cell.length_a   1.000
_cell.length_b   1.000
_cell.length_c   1.000
_cell.angle_alpha   90.00
_cell.angle_beta   90.00
_cell.angle_gamma   90.00
#
_symmetry.space_group_name_H-M   'P 1'
#
loop_
_entity.id
_entity.type
_entity.pdbx_description
1 polymer ?
#
loop_
_entity_poly.entity_id
_entity_poly.type
_entity_poly.pdbx_seq_one_letter_code
_entity_poly.pdbx_strand_id
1 'polypeptide(L)'
;ETVASAGPAGIPGFPALGHSGASPPKAADPLMGLAAAVAERAVATAQELGPSGLCACLTVLGPLHLAGGLRSETHSMEVARLEHTFARVRAAVGQGCQDADSLAPPQSIVAPMAVAAASQASSAERLCCASAAVMRAALTWGKRLSPAEAAQAAFFCALALDAPGFTAAEREEARSGLSRLLERLCWQKQQWSAEDRRLLSLVHAMLRAEFPELLRDPAW
;
A
#
# COMPACT_ATOMS: atom_id res chain seq x y z
N GLU A 1 -57.97 50.12 44.10
CA GLU A 1 -58.47 48.82 43.63
C GLU A 1 -57.36 48.11 42.88
N THR A 2 -57.16 46.86 43.24
CA THR A 2 -56.01 46.01 42.93
C THR A 2 -56.47 45.02 41.88
N VAL A 3 -55.82 44.94 40.72
CA VAL A 3 -56.08 43.85 39.75
C VAL A 3 -54.76 43.21 39.34
N ALA A 4 -54.79 41.88 39.46
CA ALA A 4 -53.68 40.97 39.52
C ALA A 4 -52.97 40.75 38.18
N SER A 5 -51.65 40.66 38.30
CA SER A 5 -50.75 39.96 37.38
C SER A 5 -50.97 38.44 37.51
N ALA A 6 -51.19 37.76 36.39
CA ALA A 6 -51.18 36.31 36.29
C ALA A 6 -50.28 35.91 35.11
N GLY A 7 -49.17 35.25 35.42
CA GLY A 7 -48.26 34.67 34.44
C GLY A 7 -48.72 33.30 33.93
N PRO A 8 -48.17 32.81 32.81
CA PRO A 8 -48.18 31.39 32.51
C PRO A 8 -46.90 30.73 33.03
N ALA A 9 -47.10 29.83 33.98
CA ALA A 9 -46.10 28.88 34.45
C ALA A 9 -45.67 27.94 33.31
N GLY A 10 -44.36 27.70 33.23
CA GLY A 10 -43.77 26.73 32.34
C GLY A 10 -44.20 25.30 32.67
N ILE A 11 -44.36 24.50 31.62
CA ILE A 11 -44.45 23.04 31.70
C ILE A 11 -43.04 22.51 31.39
N PRO A 12 -42.31 21.92 32.35
CA PRO A 12 -41.11 21.16 32.06
C PRO A 12 -41.50 19.68 31.85
N GLY A 13 -40.96 19.08 30.79
CA GLY A 13 -40.87 17.63 30.70
C GLY A 13 -41.48 17.06 29.43
N PHE A 14 -40.63 16.82 28.45
CA PHE A 14 -40.49 15.53 27.77
C PHE A 14 -39.14 15.55 27.02
N PRO A 15 -38.12 14.78 27.44
CA PRO A 15 -36.98 14.55 26.57
C PRO A 15 -37.49 13.70 25.41
N ALA A 16 -37.53 14.29 24.22
CA ALA A 16 -37.70 13.54 22.98
C ALA A 16 -36.57 12.49 22.95
N LEU A 17 -36.95 11.22 23.11
CA LEU A 17 -36.09 10.07 22.83
C LEU A 17 -35.82 10.08 21.32
N GLY A 18 -34.88 10.92 20.91
CA GLY A 18 -34.26 10.87 19.59
C GLY A 18 -33.73 9.45 19.45
N HIS A 19 -34.44 8.64 18.66
CA HIS A 19 -33.96 7.36 18.21
C HIS A 19 -32.75 7.67 17.34
N SER A 20 -31.59 7.74 17.99
CA SER A 20 -30.29 7.74 17.36
C SER A 20 -30.20 6.38 16.68
N GLY A 21 -30.70 6.34 15.45
CA GLY A 21 -30.57 5.21 14.55
C GLY A 21 -29.09 5.07 14.23
N ALA A 22 -28.34 4.53 15.19
CA ALA A 22 -27.01 4.02 14.98
C ALA A 22 -27.15 2.95 13.91
N SER A 23 -26.91 3.34 12.67
CA SER A 23 -26.84 2.40 11.56
C SER A 23 -25.86 1.31 11.99
N PRO A 24 -26.24 0.02 11.87
CA PRO A 24 -25.36 -1.06 12.27
C PRO A 24 -24.02 -0.87 11.55
N PRO A 25 -22.87 -1.08 12.24
CA PRO A 25 -21.56 -0.90 11.65
C PRO A 25 -21.52 -1.74 10.37
N LYS A 26 -21.33 -1.06 9.24
CA LYS A 26 -21.26 -1.66 7.92
C LYS A 26 -20.21 -2.76 7.99
N ALA A 27 -20.62 -4.02 7.82
CA ALA A 27 -19.73 -5.16 7.96
C ALA A 27 -18.47 -4.92 7.13
N ALA A 28 -17.31 -4.96 7.79
CA ALA A 28 -16.03 -4.75 7.14
C ALA A 28 -15.86 -5.77 6.01
N ASP A 29 -15.42 -5.31 4.85
CA ASP A 29 -15.22 -6.15 3.67
C ASP A 29 -14.20 -7.26 4.01
N PRO A 30 -14.60 -8.55 4.02
CA PRO A 30 -13.73 -9.65 4.44
C PRO A 30 -12.49 -9.76 3.55
N LEU A 31 -12.56 -9.30 2.30
CA LEU A 31 -11.42 -9.28 1.38
C LEU A 31 -10.35 -8.28 1.80
N MET A 32 -10.75 -7.10 2.29
CA MET A 32 -9.82 -6.11 2.83
C MET A 32 -9.12 -6.61 4.10
N GLY A 33 -9.85 -7.37 4.94
CA GLY A 33 -9.25 -8.03 6.11
C GLY A 33 -8.19 -9.06 5.73
N LEU A 34 -8.45 -9.89 4.73
CA LEU A 34 -7.49 -10.86 4.21
C LEU A 34 -6.27 -10.16 3.57
N ALA A 35 -6.50 -9.17 2.72
CA ALA A 35 -5.44 -8.39 2.07
C ALA A 35 -4.50 -7.76 3.11
N ALA A 36 -5.06 -7.15 4.17
CA ALA A 36 -4.29 -6.57 5.26
C ALA A 36 -3.45 -7.62 6.01
N ALA A 37 -4.05 -8.75 6.39
CA ALA A 37 -3.35 -9.82 7.09
C ALA A 37 -2.20 -10.41 6.25
N VAL A 38 -2.41 -10.53 4.94
CA VAL A 38 -1.37 -11.04 4.05
C VAL A 38 -0.26 -10.00 3.83
N ALA A 39 -0.61 -8.72 3.70
CA ALA A 39 0.37 -7.64 3.62
C ALA A 39 1.24 -7.57 4.90
N GLU A 40 0.62 -7.67 6.07
CA GLU A 40 1.32 -7.74 7.37
C GLU A 40 2.27 -8.94 7.42
N ARG A 41 1.83 -10.11 6.94
CA ARG A 41 2.69 -11.29 6.90
C ARG A 41 3.85 -11.12 5.93
N ALA A 42 3.61 -10.54 4.75
CA ALA A 42 4.64 -10.22 3.78
C ALA A 42 5.69 -9.26 4.35
N VAL A 43 5.26 -8.25 5.13
CA VAL A 43 6.16 -7.33 5.84
C VAL A 43 6.96 -8.05 6.91
N ALA A 44 6.33 -8.92 7.70
CA ALA A 44 7.03 -9.69 8.74
C ALA A 44 8.13 -10.57 8.14
N THR A 45 7.93 -11.10 6.93
CA THR A 45 8.91 -11.94 6.23
C THR A 45 9.76 -11.16 5.21
N ALA A 46 9.57 -9.85 5.07
CA ALA A 46 10.19 -9.02 4.03
C ALA A 46 11.72 -9.06 4.07
N GLN A 47 12.30 -9.16 5.27
CA GLN A 47 13.74 -9.26 5.46
C GLN A 47 14.31 -10.62 5.02
N GLU A 48 13.48 -11.66 5.03
CA GLU A 48 13.85 -13.04 4.65
C GLU A 48 13.61 -13.30 3.15
N LEU A 49 12.67 -12.56 2.56
CA LEU A 49 12.18 -12.73 1.18
C LEU A 49 13.21 -12.39 0.09
N GLY A 50 14.31 -11.71 0.43
CA GLY A 50 15.26 -11.19 -0.55
C GLY A 50 14.63 -10.21 -1.57
N PRO A 51 15.39 -9.73 -2.57
CA PRO A 51 14.90 -8.74 -3.53
C PRO A 51 13.73 -9.25 -4.39
N SER A 52 13.80 -10.52 -4.84
CA SER A 52 12.77 -11.13 -5.68
C SER A 52 11.46 -11.35 -4.93
N GLY A 53 11.53 -11.80 -3.67
CA GLY A 53 10.35 -11.97 -2.84
C GLY A 53 9.66 -10.64 -2.53
N LEU A 54 10.45 -9.59 -2.25
CA LEU A 54 9.91 -8.23 -2.05
C LEU A 54 9.17 -7.72 -3.28
N CYS A 55 9.72 -7.88 -4.48
CA CYS A 55 9.06 -7.43 -5.71
C CYS A 55 7.79 -8.23 -6.00
N ALA A 56 7.78 -9.51 -5.67
CA ALA A 56 6.56 -10.31 -5.77
C ALA A 56 5.48 -9.80 -4.78
N CYS A 57 5.85 -9.40 -3.56
CA CYS A 57 4.93 -8.75 -2.63
C CYS A 57 4.38 -7.43 -3.20
N LEU A 58 5.22 -6.57 -3.79
CA LEU A 58 4.79 -5.33 -4.43
C LEU A 58 3.81 -5.58 -5.58
N THR A 59 4.06 -6.61 -6.40
CA THR A 59 3.19 -7.01 -7.51
C THR A 59 1.80 -7.40 -7.04
N VAL A 60 1.69 -8.00 -5.84
CA VAL A 60 0.40 -8.37 -5.26
C VAL A 60 -0.28 -7.19 -4.57
N LEU A 61 0.49 -6.34 -3.89
CA LEU A 61 -0.04 -5.18 -3.17
C LEU A 61 -0.51 -4.06 -4.09
N GLY A 62 0.11 -3.90 -5.27
CA GLY A 62 -0.25 -2.86 -6.25
C GLY A 62 -1.72 -2.93 -6.68
N PRO A 63 -2.22 -4.08 -7.16
CA PRO A 63 -3.63 -4.26 -7.50
C PRO A 63 -4.58 -4.06 -6.32
N LEU A 64 -4.19 -4.49 -5.11
CA LEU A 64 -5.01 -4.28 -3.92
C LEU A 64 -5.20 -2.80 -3.57
N HIS A 65 -4.18 -1.97 -3.81
CA HIS A 65 -4.29 -0.53 -3.67
C HIS A 65 -5.22 0.09 -4.71
N LEU A 66 -5.16 -0.36 -5.96
CA LEU A 66 -6.06 0.06 -7.03
C LEU A 66 -7.51 -0.39 -6.77
N ALA A 67 -7.70 -1.62 -6.31
CA ALA A 67 -9.01 -2.20 -5.99
C ALA A 67 -9.66 -1.54 -4.76
N GLY A 68 -8.88 -1.05 -3.79
CA GLY A 68 -9.38 -0.26 -2.68
C GLY A 68 -10.06 1.05 -3.10
N GLY A 69 -9.69 1.60 -4.28
CA GLY A 69 -10.37 2.73 -4.92
C GLY A 69 -11.52 2.31 -5.84
N LEU A 70 -11.43 1.13 -6.47
CA LEU A 70 -12.42 0.59 -7.39
C LEU A 70 -13.50 -0.22 -6.64
N ARG A 71 -14.54 0.46 -6.16
CA ARG A 71 -15.74 -0.13 -5.53
C ARG A 71 -16.61 -1.01 -6.48
N SER A 72 -16.06 -1.65 -7.51
CA SER A 72 -16.87 -2.20 -8.61
C SER A 72 -16.57 -3.68 -8.91
N GLU A 73 -17.56 -4.54 -8.59
CA GLU A 73 -18.00 -5.85 -9.14
C GLU A 73 -17.03 -6.90 -9.75
N THR A 74 -15.76 -6.62 -10.08
CA THR A 74 -14.82 -7.59 -10.66
C THR A 74 -14.05 -8.44 -9.64
N HIS A 75 -14.49 -8.45 -8.38
CA HIS A 75 -13.72 -8.91 -7.22
C HIS A 75 -13.40 -10.41 -7.17
N SER A 76 -14.22 -11.29 -7.75
CA SER A 76 -14.01 -12.75 -7.58
C SER A 76 -12.78 -13.29 -8.33
N MET A 77 -12.49 -12.75 -9.52
CA MET A 77 -11.39 -13.24 -10.35
C MET A 77 -10.02 -12.69 -9.90
N GLU A 78 -10.00 -11.52 -9.27
CA GLU A 78 -8.79 -10.93 -8.70
C GLU A 78 -8.33 -11.66 -7.45
N VAL A 79 -9.25 -12.11 -6.58
CA VAL A 79 -8.92 -12.89 -5.37
C VAL A 79 -8.24 -14.21 -5.74
N ALA A 80 -8.75 -14.94 -6.74
CA ALA A 80 -8.13 -16.19 -7.20
C ALA A 80 -6.72 -15.96 -7.80
N ARG A 81 -6.52 -14.85 -8.53
CA ARG A 81 -5.18 -14.45 -9.01
C ARG A 81 -4.26 -14.09 -7.87
N LEU A 82 -4.79 -13.44 -6.84
CA LEU A 82 -4.05 -13.05 -5.63
C LEU A 82 -3.56 -14.29 -4.88
N GLU A 83 -4.46 -15.24 -4.60
CA GLU A 83 -4.16 -16.50 -3.92
C GLU A 83 -3.13 -17.33 -4.70
N HIS A 84 -3.28 -17.42 -6.02
CA HIS A 84 -2.31 -18.11 -6.88
C HIS A 84 -0.93 -17.43 -6.86
N THR A 85 -0.89 -16.09 -6.87
CA THR A 85 0.37 -15.34 -6.79
C THR A 85 1.01 -15.52 -5.42
N PHE A 86 0.22 -15.55 -4.34
CA PHE A 86 0.71 -15.87 -3.00
C PHE A 86 1.20 -17.30 -2.85
N ALA A 87 0.54 -18.28 -3.48
CA ALA A 87 1.03 -19.65 -3.54
C ALA A 87 2.41 -19.70 -4.22
N ARG A 88 2.61 -18.92 -5.28
CA ARG A 88 3.92 -18.76 -5.93
C ARG A 88 4.95 -18.07 -5.04
N VAL A 89 4.60 -17.01 -4.33
CA VAL A 89 5.52 -16.34 -3.38
C VAL A 89 5.90 -17.30 -2.26
N ARG A 90 4.95 -18.02 -1.68
CA ARG A 90 5.19 -19.01 -0.62
C ARG A 90 6.08 -20.16 -1.11
N ALA A 91 5.86 -20.63 -2.34
CA ALA A 91 6.70 -21.64 -2.98
C ALA A 91 8.12 -21.11 -3.24
N ALA A 92 8.26 -19.87 -3.73
CA ALA A 92 9.54 -19.23 -3.98
C ALA A 92 10.33 -18.97 -2.69
N VAL A 93 9.67 -18.60 -1.59
CA VAL A 93 10.28 -18.51 -0.26
C VAL A 93 10.75 -19.87 0.24
N GLY A 94 9.91 -20.90 0.09
CA GLY A 94 10.26 -22.26 0.48
C GLY A 94 11.45 -22.84 -0.31
N GLN A 95 11.62 -22.41 -1.56
CA GLN A 95 12.71 -22.86 -2.45
C GLN A 95 13.97 -22.00 -2.33
N GLY A 96 13.85 -20.67 -2.23
CA GLY A 96 14.97 -19.73 -2.17
C GLY A 96 15.76 -19.75 -0.86
N CYS A 97 15.19 -20.33 0.21
CA CYS A 97 15.88 -20.49 1.49
C CYS A 97 16.96 -21.60 1.46
N GLN A 98 17.06 -22.38 0.38
CA GLN A 98 18.09 -23.42 0.24
C GLN A 98 19.36 -22.95 -0.49
N ASP A 99 19.29 -21.86 -1.29
CA ASP A 99 20.41 -21.37 -2.09
C ASP A 99 21.12 -20.13 -1.49
N ALA A 100 20.57 -19.54 -0.42
CA ALA A 100 21.04 -18.28 0.16
C ALA A 100 22.07 -18.42 1.30
N ASP A 101 22.74 -19.57 1.44
CA ASP A 101 23.64 -19.87 2.56
C ASP A 101 25.03 -19.17 2.48
N SER A 102 25.16 -18.04 1.76
CA SER A 102 26.48 -17.41 1.55
C SER A 102 26.54 -15.89 1.42
N LEU A 103 25.56 -15.14 1.92
CA LEU A 103 25.67 -13.66 2.03
C LEU A 103 25.15 -13.19 3.37
N ALA A 104 26.05 -12.61 4.18
CA ALA A 104 25.74 -12.08 5.50
C ALA A 104 24.50 -11.14 5.46
N PRO A 105 23.53 -11.32 6.37
CA PRO A 105 22.33 -10.50 6.38
C PRO A 105 22.70 -9.04 6.68
N PRO A 106 22.14 -8.06 5.95
CA PRO A 106 22.26 -6.67 6.36
C PRO A 106 21.61 -6.51 7.74
N GLN A 107 22.29 -5.77 8.62
CA GLN A 107 21.85 -5.60 10.00
C GLN A 107 20.41 -5.10 10.07
N SER A 108 19.66 -5.70 11.00
CA SER A 108 18.25 -5.45 11.27
C SER A 108 18.01 -3.98 11.64
N ILE A 109 17.44 -3.21 10.72
CA ILE A 109 16.98 -1.82 10.94
C ILE A 109 15.49 -1.71 10.58
N VAL A 110 14.66 -2.62 11.08
CA VAL A 110 13.22 -2.34 11.15
C VAL A 110 12.76 -2.69 12.56
N ALA A 111 12.56 -1.63 13.35
CA ALA A 111 12.00 -1.74 14.69
C ALA A 111 10.66 -2.48 14.64
N PRO A 112 10.35 -3.37 15.60
CA PRO A 112 9.09 -4.11 15.68
C PRO A 112 7.85 -3.22 16.00
N MET A 113 7.91 -1.91 15.74
CA MET A 113 6.89 -0.95 16.16
C MET A 113 5.59 -0.98 15.33
N ALA A 114 5.57 -1.53 14.12
CA ALA A 114 4.40 -1.42 13.24
C ALA A 114 3.29 -2.47 13.49
N VAL A 115 3.60 -3.60 14.13
CA VAL A 115 2.64 -4.71 14.23
C VAL A 115 1.72 -4.59 15.46
N ALA A 116 2.14 -3.87 16.50
CA ALA A 116 1.39 -3.79 17.77
C ALA A 116 0.28 -2.71 17.79
N ALA A 117 0.38 -1.65 16.98
CA ALA A 117 -0.63 -0.59 16.91
C ALA A 117 -1.85 -0.93 16.01
N ALA A 118 -1.79 -2.06 15.30
CA ALA A 118 -2.74 -2.47 14.27
C ALA A 118 -4.11 -2.98 14.81
N SER A 119 -4.29 -3.11 16.13
CA SER A 119 -5.51 -3.70 16.71
C SER A 119 -6.78 -2.84 16.49
N GLN A 120 -6.65 -1.53 16.25
CA GLN A 120 -7.78 -0.62 16.01
C GLN A 120 -7.77 0.08 14.65
N ALA A 121 -6.70 -0.07 13.87
CA ALA A 121 -6.58 0.55 12.56
C ALA A 121 -7.51 -0.14 11.55
N SER A 122 -8.12 0.67 10.67
CA SER A 122 -8.95 0.11 9.59
C SER A 122 -8.11 -0.82 8.71
N SER A 123 -8.71 -1.86 8.11
CA SER A 123 -7.96 -2.77 7.23
C SER A 123 -7.27 -2.05 6.07
N ALA A 124 -7.81 -0.92 5.60
CA ALA A 124 -7.18 -0.07 4.60
C ALA A 124 -5.90 0.59 5.12
N GLU A 125 -5.94 1.14 6.33
CA GLU A 125 -4.77 1.77 6.97
C GLU A 125 -3.65 0.75 7.22
N ARG A 126 -4.00 -0.46 7.67
CA ARG A 126 -3.03 -1.56 7.84
C ARG A 126 -2.40 -1.97 6.51
N LEU A 127 -3.19 -2.05 5.44
CA LEU A 127 -2.69 -2.35 4.10
C LEU A 127 -1.73 -1.25 3.60
N CYS A 128 -2.04 0.03 3.82
CA CYS A 128 -1.16 1.15 3.45
C CYS A 128 0.14 1.13 4.26
N CYS A 129 0.06 0.96 5.58
CA CYS A 129 1.24 0.82 6.44
C CYS A 129 2.14 -0.35 5.99
N ALA A 130 1.53 -1.50 5.68
CA ALA A 130 2.27 -2.66 5.20
C ALA A 130 2.90 -2.40 3.83
N SER A 131 2.14 -1.79 2.91
CA SER A 131 2.60 -1.40 1.58
C SER A 131 3.77 -0.43 1.63
N ALA A 132 3.70 0.57 2.50
CA ALA A 132 4.79 1.49 2.75
C ALA A 132 6.02 0.74 3.28
N ALA A 133 5.86 -0.16 4.26
CA ALA A 133 6.98 -0.95 4.78
C ALA A 133 7.66 -1.82 3.70
N VAL A 134 6.90 -2.49 2.83
CA VAL A 134 7.47 -3.27 1.71
C VAL A 134 8.18 -2.35 0.71
N MET A 135 7.59 -1.20 0.38
CA MET A 135 8.21 -0.20 -0.49
C MET A 135 9.56 0.26 0.07
N ARG A 136 9.62 0.65 1.37
CA ARG A 136 10.89 1.06 2.00
C ARG A 136 11.92 -0.05 1.94
N ALA A 137 11.52 -1.28 2.24
CA ALA A 137 12.40 -2.44 2.11
C ALA A 137 12.93 -2.55 0.67
N ALA A 138 12.07 -2.57 -0.35
CA ALA A 138 12.52 -2.65 -1.74
C ALA A 138 13.48 -1.51 -2.14
N LEU A 139 13.22 -0.29 -1.66
CA LEU A 139 14.07 0.87 -1.92
C LEU A 139 15.45 0.78 -1.24
N THR A 140 15.55 0.18 -0.05
CA THR A 140 16.87 -0.05 0.58
C THR A 140 17.70 -1.08 -0.20
N TRP A 141 17.04 -2.04 -0.85
CA TRP A 141 17.66 -2.99 -1.77
C TRP A 141 17.93 -2.41 -3.17
N GLY A 142 17.67 -1.12 -3.41
CA GLY A 142 17.63 -0.50 -4.73
C GLY A 142 18.88 -0.69 -5.62
N LYS A 143 20.06 -1.02 -5.07
CA LYS A 143 21.27 -1.37 -5.86
C LYS A 143 21.37 -2.85 -6.24
N ARG A 144 20.69 -3.73 -5.50
CA ARG A 144 20.71 -5.19 -5.65
C ARG A 144 19.53 -5.73 -6.46
N LEU A 145 18.50 -4.92 -6.68
CA LEU A 145 17.38 -5.29 -7.56
C LEU A 145 17.89 -5.56 -8.98
N SER A 146 17.43 -6.59 -9.64
CA SER A 146 17.57 -6.76 -11.10
C SER A 146 16.81 -5.64 -11.85
N PRO A 147 17.05 -5.44 -13.16
CA PRO A 147 16.30 -4.45 -13.94
C PRO A 147 14.77 -4.66 -13.88
N ALA A 148 14.31 -5.92 -13.94
CA ALA A 148 12.89 -6.25 -13.86
C ALA A 148 12.30 -5.91 -12.49
N GLU A 149 13.00 -6.27 -11.41
CA GLU A 149 12.62 -5.93 -10.04
C GLU A 149 12.59 -4.42 -9.81
N ALA A 150 13.58 -3.69 -10.35
CA ALA A 150 13.62 -2.23 -10.27
C ALA A 150 12.46 -1.59 -11.05
N ALA A 151 12.08 -2.13 -12.22
CA ALA A 151 10.92 -1.66 -12.98
C ALA A 151 9.59 -1.90 -12.23
N GLN A 152 9.46 -3.06 -11.59
CA GLN A 152 8.30 -3.37 -10.73
C GLN A 152 8.23 -2.46 -9.51
N ALA A 153 9.35 -2.23 -8.83
CA ALA A 153 9.43 -1.32 -7.70
C ALA A 153 9.11 0.13 -8.12
N ALA A 154 9.57 0.56 -9.30
CA ALA A 154 9.25 1.88 -9.86
C ALA A 154 7.74 2.00 -10.15
N PHE A 155 7.15 0.97 -10.75
CA PHE A 155 5.70 0.94 -10.98
C PHE A 155 4.91 1.04 -9.67
N PHE A 156 5.33 0.31 -8.64
CA PHE A 156 4.70 0.42 -7.32
C PHE A 156 4.85 1.82 -6.70
N CYS A 157 6.05 2.42 -6.77
CA CYS A 157 6.25 3.77 -6.27
C CYS A 157 5.35 4.78 -6.99
N ALA A 158 5.14 4.63 -8.30
CA ALA A 158 4.22 5.48 -9.05
C ALA A 158 2.76 5.31 -8.57
N LEU A 159 2.32 4.08 -8.30
CA LEU A 159 0.99 3.83 -7.73
C LEU A 159 0.83 4.43 -6.31
N ALA A 160 1.90 4.42 -5.52
CA ALA A 160 1.88 4.97 -4.16
C ALA A 160 1.69 6.50 -4.12
N LEU A 161 2.04 7.22 -5.18
CA LEU A 161 1.86 8.67 -5.25
C LEU A 161 0.38 9.09 -5.24
N ASP A 162 -0.48 8.31 -5.90
CA ASP A 162 -1.93 8.56 -5.97
C ASP A 162 -2.73 7.88 -4.85
N ALA A 163 -2.08 7.05 -4.03
CA ALA A 163 -2.76 6.28 -3.01
C ALA A 163 -3.32 7.19 -1.89
N PRO A 164 -4.65 7.20 -1.65
CA PRO A 164 -5.26 8.09 -0.66
C PRO A 164 -4.88 7.71 0.79
N GLY A 165 -4.41 6.49 1.02
CA GLY A 165 -3.98 6.03 2.35
C GLY A 165 -2.49 6.21 2.67
N PHE A 166 -1.68 6.70 1.72
CA PHE A 166 -0.29 7.04 1.98
C PHE A 166 -0.17 8.43 2.62
N THR A 167 0.68 8.55 3.65
CA THR A 167 0.99 9.85 4.25
C THR A 167 1.86 10.71 3.32
N ALA A 168 1.90 12.03 3.55
CA ALA A 168 2.75 12.93 2.77
C ALA A 168 4.24 12.54 2.79
N ALA A 169 4.74 12.08 3.95
CA ALA A 169 6.11 11.60 4.09
C ALA A 169 6.37 10.33 3.26
N GLU A 170 5.42 9.38 3.25
CA GLU A 170 5.55 8.15 2.46
C GLU A 170 5.42 8.41 0.95
N ARG A 171 4.60 9.38 0.53
CA ARG A 171 4.56 9.81 -0.88
C ARG A 171 5.85 10.47 -1.32
N GLU A 172 6.46 11.30 -0.47
CA GLU A 172 7.77 11.90 -0.78
C GLU A 172 8.86 10.82 -0.84
N GLU A 173 8.81 9.83 0.04
CA GLU A 173 9.71 8.66 -0.02
C GLU A 173 9.50 7.85 -1.31
N ALA A 174 8.25 7.63 -1.73
CA ALA A 174 7.91 7.00 -3.01
C ALA A 174 8.42 7.82 -4.20
N ARG A 175 8.27 9.15 -4.17
CA ARG A 175 8.76 10.07 -5.21
C ARG A 175 10.28 10.00 -5.34
N SER A 176 11.00 10.10 -4.22
CA SER A 176 12.46 9.99 -4.17
C SER A 176 12.96 8.58 -4.55
N GLY A 177 12.21 7.54 -4.17
CA GLY A 177 12.49 6.17 -4.59
C GLY A 177 12.32 5.99 -6.09
N LEU A 178 11.23 6.52 -6.65
CA LEU A 178 10.90 6.45 -8.06
C LEU A 178 11.96 7.11 -8.94
N SER A 179 12.38 8.34 -8.61
CA SER A 179 13.42 9.04 -9.38
C SER A 179 14.73 8.24 -9.43
N ARG A 180 15.20 7.75 -8.28
CA ARG A 180 16.42 6.93 -8.18
C ARG A 180 16.33 5.64 -8.98
N LEU A 181 15.17 4.96 -8.95
CA LEU A 181 14.94 3.75 -9.72
C LEU A 181 14.91 4.04 -11.22
N LEU A 182 14.24 5.12 -11.65
CA LEU A 182 14.15 5.51 -13.06
C LEU A 182 15.51 5.94 -13.62
N GLU A 183 16.27 6.74 -12.87
CA GLU A 183 17.63 7.12 -13.22
C GLU A 183 18.49 5.86 -13.44
N ARG A 184 18.47 4.95 -12.47
CA ARG A 184 19.18 3.66 -12.57
C ARG A 184 18.75 2.86 -13.80
N LEU A 185 17.45 2.73 -14.03
CA LEU A 185 16.92 1.97 -15.16
C LEU A 185 17.36 2.60 -16.49
N CYS A 186 17.41 3.93 -16.57
CA CYS A 186 17.87 4.63 -17.77
C CYS A 186 19.32 4.27 -18.15
N TRP A 187 20.19 4.05 -17.15
CA TRP A 187 21.56 3.55 -17.38
C TRP A 187 21.61 2.11 -17.88
N GLN A 188 20.55 1.32 -17.66
CA GLN A 188 20.48 -0.11 -18.01
C GLN A 188 19.57 -0.40 -19.22
N LYS A 189 19.26 0.60 -20.04
CA LYS A 189 18.33 0.51 -21.19
C LYS A 189 18.56 -0.68 -22.14
N GLN A 190 19.82 -1.05 -22.36
CA GLN A 190 20.18 -2.15 -23.27
C GLN A 190 19.79 -3.54 -22.74
N GLN A 191 19.54 -3.66 -21.43
CA GLN A 191 19.23 -4.93 -20.76
C GLN A 191 17.73 -5.12 -20.52
N TRP A 192 16.89 -4.17 -20.93
CA TRP A 192 15.46 -4.24 -20.68
C TRP A 192 14.77 -5.31 -21.53
N SER A 193 14.07 -6.21 -20.85
CA SER A 193 13.13 -7.14 -21.46
C SER A 193 11.93 -6.41 -22.06
N ALA A 194 11.11 -7.12 -22.84
CA ALA A 194 9.86 -6.55 -23.37
C ALA A 194 8.88 -6.17 -22.25
N GLU A 195 8.87 -6.92 -21.15
CA GLU A 195 8.02 -6.66 -19.99
C GLU A 195 8.48 -5.40 -19.23
N ASP A 196 9.79 -5.23 -19.04
CA ASP A 196 10.36 -4.03 -18.38
C ASP A 196 10.01 -2.76 -19.17
N ARG A 197 10.12 -2.81 -20.50
CA ARG A 197 9.73 -1.69 -21.39
C ARG A 197 8.26 -1.36 -21.25
N ARG A 198 7.40 -2.37 -21.14
CA ARG A 198 5.96 -2.18 -20.93
C ARG A 198 5.69 -1.52 -19.59
N LEU A 199 6.29 -2.01 -18.50
CA LEU A 199 6.15 -1.41 -17.17
C LEU A 199 6.62 0.05 -17.15
N LEU A 200 7.79 0.32 -17.73
CA LEU A 200 8.33 1.69 -17.80
C LEU A 200 7.47 2.63 -18.67
N SER A 201 6.85 2.09 -19.73
CA SER A 201 5.89 2.86 -20.53
C SER A 201 4.63 3.20 -19.72
N LEU A 202 4.15 2.28 -18.88
CA LEU A 202 3.04 2.56 -17.97
C LEU A 202 3.41 3.60 -16.92
N VAL A 203 4.59 3.48 -16.30
CA VAL A 203 5.10 4.48 -15.35
C VAL A 203 5.18 5.86 -16.01
N HIS A 204 5.73 5.95 -17.21
CA HIS A 204 5.81 7.20 -17.95
C HIS A 204 4.43 7.77 -18.30
N ALA A 205 3.48 6.92 -18.71
CA ALA A 205 2.12 7.34 -18.99
C ALA A 205 1.43 7.88 -17.74
N MET A 206 1.55 7.19 -16.60
CA MET A 206 1.03 7.64 -15.31
C MET A 206 1.63 8.99 -14.90
N LEU A 207 2.95 9.13 -14.95
CA LEU A 207 3.62 10.37 -14.59
C LEU A 207 3.21 11.53 -15.50
N ARG A 208 2.93 11.29 -16.79
CA ARG A 208 2.43 12.34 -17.68
C ARG A 208 1.00 12.74 -17.40
N ALA A 209 0.15 11.78 -17.03
CA ALA A 209 -1.28 12.02 -16.82
C ALA A 209 -1.55 12.65 -15.45
N GLU A 210 -1.01 12.04 -14.39
CA GLU A 210 -1.36 12.35 -13.00
C GLU A 210 -0.35 13.29 -12.35
N PHE A 211 0.93 13.26 -12.78
CA PHE A 211 2.02 14.02 -12.15
C PHE A 211 2.91 14.80 -13.12
N PRO A 212 2.35 15.60 -14.04
CA PRO A 212 3.12 16.28 -15.08
C PRO A 212 4.18 17.25 -14.50
N GLU A 213 3.99 17.76 -13.29
CA GLU A 213 4.95 18.58 -12.56
C GLU A 213 6.24 17.84 -12.23
N LEU A 214 6.18 16.52 -11.98
CA LEU A 214 7.38 15.72 -11.73
C LEU A 214 8.29 15.66 -12.96
N LEU A 215 7.71 15.73 -14.16
CA LEU A 215 8.46 15.72 -15.42
C LEU A 215 8.98 17.10 -15.83
N ARG A 216 8.53 18.18 -15.17
CA ARG A 216 8.92 19.56 -15.47
C ARG A 216 10.00 20.08 -14.53
N ASP A 217 10.14 19.46 -13.36
CA ASP A 217 11.13 19.86 -12.37
C ASP A 217 12.53 19.36 -12.79
N PRO A 218 13.50 20.25 -13.06
CA PRO A 218 14.86 19.85 -13.41
C PRO A 218 15.61 19.19 -12.24
N ALA A 219 15.06 19.23 -11.02
CA ALA A 219 15.56 18.46 -9.88
C ALA A 219 15.15 16.97 -9.92
N TRP A 220 14.46 16.54 -10.98
CA TRP A 220 14.00 15.16 -11.21
C TRP A 220 14.67 14.52 -12.43
#